data_AF-G7IQW5-F1
#
_entry.id   AF-G7IQW5-F1
#
_cell.length_a   1.000
_cell.length_b   1.000
_cell.length_c   1.000
_cell.angle_alpha   90.00
_cell.angle_beta   90.00
_cell.angle_gamma   90.00
#
_symmetry.space_group_name_H-M   'P 1'
#
loop_
_entity.id
_entity.type
_entity.pdbx_description
1 polymer ?
#
loop_
_entity_poly.entity_id
_entity_poly.type
_entity_poly.pdbx_seq_one_letter_code
_entity_poly.pdbx_strand_id
1 'polypeptide(L)'
;MAASNEKVNIYVLEYIVFSILSKLPLKSVKRFTCINKHWTLLFENPYFVNMFYNNMVSKYNSLYDEPCFLLSHKNSNWERELYLISGKRIENKLPLNWPRPFIRDPGGYNYPLPFIACSSVNGTICIYDNIDSHSTVVLWNPATDELHIVAEDHDYCVIDGFYDDRDITYTIHGFGYDNVSDDYKIIRYVDYHGKLDTLWDGPSWEIYSLKGNYWDAINVDMPNCCWSKVGVGVHLDGVCHWLGITDSETYVVSFNLSTEVSVTALIPSELFNLKWVDRDLAVLNGHVIMISRYVKTTSFHISISMLGEPGVNESWIKLFDVGPLSDIKRFIGAGEKGDIFFKKDDDELAYLDLTTGVIQNIGVKLHPYHDFSQVVLYKKNILPIGGIKE
;
A
#
# COMPACT_ATOMS: atom_id res chain seq x y z
N MET A 1 -16.92 21.70 60.14
CA MET A 1 -15.76 21.17 59.39
C MET A 1 -16.31 20.38 58.22
N ALA A 2 -16.29 20.98 57.02
CA ALA A 2 -16.70 20.31 55.80
C ALA A 2 -15.52 19.47 55.30
N ALA A 3 -15.74 18.16 55.12
CA ALA A 3 -14.76 17.27 54.51
C ALA A 3 -14.87 17.40 52.98
N SER A 4 -13.81 17.92 52.37
CA SER A 4 -13.59 17.94 50.93
C SER A 4 -13.12 16.58 50.45
N ASN A 5 -14.01 15.82 49.82
CA ASN A 5 -13.78 14.64 48.98
C ASN A 5 -14.99 14.64 48.03
N GLU A 6 -14.93 14.61 46.70
CA GLU A 6 -14.12 13.79 45.81
C GLU A 6 -14.00 14.51 44.44
N LYS A 7 -12.80 14.93 44.05
CA LYS A 7 -12.48 15.27 42.64
C LYS A 7 -11.20 14.60 42.15
N VAL A 8 -10.56 13.79 43.00
CA VAL A 8 -9.24 13.20 42.75
C VAL A 8 -9.32 11.76 42.20
N ASN A 9 -10.51 11.14 42.12
CA ASN A 9 -10.62 9.72 41.75
C ASN A 9 -11.05 9.44 40.29
N ILE A 10 -11.71 10.39 39.60
CA ILE A 10 -12.25 10.12 38.25
C ILE A 10 -11.17 10.30 37.16
N TYR A 11 -10.36 11.37 37.24
CA TYR A 11 -9.33 11.67 36.24
C TYR A 11 -8.21 10.63 36.17
N VAL A 12 -7.85 10.02 37.31
CA VAL A 12 -6.84 8.95 37.36
C VAL A 12 -7.37 7.68 36.71
N LEU A 13 -8.65 7.36 36.89
CA LEU A 13 -9.28 6.22 36.20
C LEU A 13 -9.37 6.45 34.69
N GLU A 14 -9.78 7.64 34.23
CA GLU A 14 -9.86 7.95 32.79
C GLU A 14 -8.49 7.84 32.11
N TYR A 15 -7.44 8.36 32.74
CA TYR A 15 -6.07 8.22 32.22
C TYR A 15 -5.66 6.75 32.06
N ILE A 16 -5.89 5.92 33.08
CA ILE A 16 -5.55 4.50 33.03
C ILE A 16 -6.35 3.80 31.93
N VAL A 17 -7.65 4.09 31.82
CA VAL A 17 -8.49 3.48 30.79
C VAL A 17 -8.03 3.90 29.39
N PHE A 18 -7.74 5.19 29.16
CA PHE A 18 -7.17 5.65 27.89
C PHE A 18 -5.82 5.00 27.60
N SER A 19 -4.95 4.84 28.60
CA SER A 19 -3.66 4.16 28.43
C SER A 19 -3.80 2.68 28.04
N ILE A 20 -4.82 1.99 28.56
CA ILE A 20 -5.11 0.61 28.19
C ILE A 20 -5.71 0.56 26.78
N LEU A 21 -6.78 1.31 26.53
CA LEU A 21 -7.50 1.31 25.26
C LEU A 21 -6.60 1.77 24.11
N SER A 22 -5.70 2.73 24.34
CA SER A 22 -4.77 3.25 23.34
C SER A 22 -3.73 2.22 22.86
N LYS A 23 -3.61 1.07 23.53
CA LYS A 23 -2.69 -0.03 23.17
C LYS A 23 -3.42 -1.22 22.53
N LEU A 24 -4.76 -1.19 22.49
CA LEU A 24 -5.54 -2.26 21.90
C LEU A 24 -5.64 -2.07 20.38
N PRO A 25 -5.82 -3.17 19.62
CA PRO A 25 -6.17 -3.08 18.21
C PRO A 25 -7.41 -2.20 18.03
N LEU A 26 -7.38 -1.36 17.00
CA LEU A 26 -8.44 -0.41 16.72
C LEU A 26 -9.83 -1.05 16.65
N LYS A 27 -9.91 -2.23 16.02
CA LYS A 27 -11.15 -3.01 15.92
C LYS A 27 -11.73 -3.33 17.30
N SER A 28 -10.88 -3.65 18.27
CA SER A 28 -11.29 -3.87 19.67
C SER A 28 -11.77 -2.58 20.32
N VAL A 29 -11.08 -1.46 20.09
CA VAL A 29 -11.50 -0.15 20.60
C VAL A 29 -12.87 0.25 20.05
N LYS A 30 -13.11 0.06 18.75
CA LYS A 30 -14.41 0.32 18.10
C LYS A 30 -15.54 -0.50 18.71
N ARG A 31 -15.31 -1.76 19.08
CA ARG A 31 -16.36 -2.57 19.74
C ARG A 31 -16.83 -1.97 21.07
N PHE A 32 -15.98 -1.27 21.81
CA PHE A 32 -16.40 -0.60 23.04
C PHE A 32 -17.35 0.57 22.78
N THR A 33 -17.29 1.20 21.60
CA THR A 33 -18.23 2.28 21.24
C THR A 33 -19.66 1.77 21.08
N CYS A 34 -19.85 0.47 20.83
CA CYS A 34 -21.17 -0.16 20.81
C CYS A 34 -21.81 -0.30 22.21
N ILE A 35 -21.01 -0.20 23.28
CA ILE A 35 -21.47 -0.46 24.65
C ILE A 35 -22.00 0.82 25.33
N ASN A 36 -21.38 1.98 25.07
CA ASN A 36 -21.78 3.24 25.70
C ASN A 36 -21.51 4.44 24.78
N LYS A 37 -22.43 5.39 24.75
CA LYS A 37 -22.30 6.69 24.05
C LYS A 37 -21.10 7.52 24.51
N HIS A 38 -20.59 7.32 25.72
CA HIS A 38 -19.36 7.99 26.14
C HIS A 38 -18.13 7.47 25.37
N TRP A 39 -18.13 6.19 25.00
CA TRP A 39 -17.06 5.59 24.20
C TRP A 39 -17.14 5.98 22.72
N THR A 40 -18.32 6.36 22.20
CA THR A 40 -18.42 6.85 20.81
C THR A 40 -17.64 8.14 20.60
N LEU A 41 -17.51 8.98 21.63
CA LEU A 41 -16.75 10.23 21.60
C LEU A 41 -15.24 10.04 21.85
N LEU A 42 -14.77 8.79 22.02
CA LEU A 42 -13.39 8.51 22.37
C LEU A 42 -12.40 9.02 21.32
N PHE A 43 -12.73 8.87 20.03
CA PHE A 43 -11.92 9.37 18.92
C PHE A 43 -12.18 10.86 18.60
N GLU A 44 -13.14 11.50 19.26
CA GLU A 44 -13.30 12.95 19.26
C GLU A 44 -12.45 13.61 20.37
N ASN A 45 -11.97 12.82 21.33
CA ASN A 45 -11.11 13.30 22.41
C ASN A 45 -9.65 13.42 21.93
N PRO A 46 -9.10 14.64 21.79
CA PRO A 46 -7.75 14.84 21.26
C PRO A 46 -6.65 14.21 22.14
N TYR A 47 -6.91 14.08 23.44
CA TYR A 47 -5.95 13.45 24.36
C TYR A 47 -5.84 11.95 24.12
N PHE A 48 -6.98 11.27 23.94
CA PHE A 48 -6.99 9.85 23.60
C PHE A 48 -6.37 9.61 22.23
N VAL A 49 -6.75 10.39 21.21
CA VAL A 49 -6.21 10.27 19.85
C VAL A 49 -4.69 10.46 19.85
N ASN A 50 -4.18 11.46 20.56
CA ASN A 50 -2.73 11.66 20.71
C ASN A 50 -2.05 10.49 21.43
N MET A 51 -2.68 9.91 22.46
CA MET A 51 -2.11 8.74 23.15
C MET A 51 -2.08 7.49 22.26
N PHE A 52 -3.18 7.22 21.55
CA PHE A 52 -3.28 6.16 20.55
C PHE A 52 -2.24 6.33 19.45
N TYR A 53 -2.10 7.57 18.94
CA TYR A 53 -1.07 7.93 17.97
C TYR A 53 0.33 7.64 18.48
N ASN A 54 0.70 8.14 19.66
CA ASN A 54 2.04 7.94 20.20
C ASN A 54 2.36 6.46 20.37
N ASN A 55 1.39 5.63 20.79
CA ASN A 55 1.59 4.19 20.84
C ASN A 55 1.77 3.59 19.44
N MET A 56 0.99 4.04 18.46
CA MET A 56 1.09 3.57 17.07
C MET A 56 2.45 3.90 16.45
N VAL A 57 2.97 5.11 16.62
CA VAL A 57 4.25 5.52 16.02
C VAL A 57 5.46 5.21 16.89
N SER A 58 5.26 4.92 18.18
CA SER A 58 6.38 4.60 19.06
C SER A 58 7.19 3.43 18.52
N LYS A 59 8.49 3.69 18.29
CA LYS A 59 9.44 2.66 17.85
C LYS A 59 9.57 1.63 18.97
N TYR A 60 9.05 0.42 18.76
CA TYR A 60 9.51 -0.72 19.56
C TYR A 60 10.99 -0.90 19.24
N ASN A 61 11.84 -0.72 20.25
CA ASN A 61 13.27 -0.97 20.18
C ASN A 61 13.51 -2.48 20.05
N SER A 62 13.19 -3.09 18.91
CA SER A 62 13.86 -4.33 18.57
C SER A 62 15.27 -3.94 18.17
N LEU A 63 16.24 -4.27 19.04
CA LEU A 63 17.68 -4.18 18.77
C LEU A 63 18.10 -5.01 17.54
N TYR A 64 17.16 -5.73 16.91
CA TYR A 64 17.38 -6.75 15.89
C TYR A 64 16.65 -6.50 14.56
N ASP A 65 15.66 -5.59 14.47
CA ASP A 65 15.04 -5.23 13.18
C ASP A 65 15.44 -3.82 12.75
N GLU A 66 16.57 -3.73 12.05
CA GLU A 66 16.83 -2.54 11.25
C GLU A 66 15.83 -2.50 10.08
N PRO A 67 15.07 -1.41 9.94
CA PRO A 67 14.13 -1.30 8.84
C PRO A 67 14.89 -1.31 7.52
N CYS A 68 14.47 -2.19 6.61
CA CYS A 68 14.98 -2.28 5.26
C CYS A 68 13.87 -1.90 4.29
N PHE A 69 14.24 -1.20 3.23
CA PHE A 69 13.34 -0.68 2.23
C PHE A 69 13.88 -0.95 0.83
N LEU A 70 12.99 -1.23 -0.11
CA LEU A 70 13.32 -1.23 -1.53
C LEU A 70 12.87 0.11 -2.12
N LEU A 71 13.84 0.93 -2.52
CA LEU A 71 13.61 2.13 -3.30
C LEU A 71 13.75 1.79 -4.78
N SER A 72 12.67 1.92 -5.53
CA SER A 72 12.72 1.90 -7.00
C SER A 72 12.39 3.29 -7.52
N HIS A 73 13.23 3.85 -8.38
CA HIS A 73 12.98 5.13 -9.02
C HIS A 73 13.58 5.20 -10.42
N LYS A 74 13.21 6.24 -11.17
CA LYS A 74 13.90 6.59 -12.42
C LYS A 74 15.04 7.54 -12.13
N ASN A 75 16.19 7.30 -12.74
CA ASN A 75 17.30 8.24 -12.78
C ASN A 75 17.11 9.27 -13.91
N SER A 76 18.04 10.23 -14.04
CA SER A 76 18.00 11.26 -15.09
C SER A 76 18.14 10.71 -16.51
N ASN A 77 18.67 9.50 -16.67
CA ASN A 77 18.82 8.79 -17.95
C ASN A 77 17.61 7.92 -18.29
N TRP A 78 16.51 8.06 -17.54
CA TRP A 78 15.27 7.27 -17.71
C TRP A 78 15.39 5.79 -17.37
N GLU A 79 16.46 5.39 -16.70
CA GLU A 79 16.67 4.02 -16.26
C GLU A 79 16.03 3.80 -14.88
N ARG A 80 15.44 2.61 -14.70
CA ARG A 80 14.89 2.17 -13.41
C ARG A 80 16.02 1.65 -12.54
N GLU A 81 16.31 2.35 -11.47
CA GLU A 81 17.25 1.91 -10.44
C GLU A 81 16.51 1.30 -9.27
N LEU A 82 17.10 0.27 -8.66
CA LEU A 82 16.60 -0.37 -7.46
C LEU A 82 17.70 -0.32 -6.39
N TYR A 83 17.34 0.14 -5.20
CA TYR A 83 18.24 0.18 -4.05
C TYR A 83 17.59 -0.52 -2.86
N LEU A 84 18.37 -1.35 -2.17
CA LEU A 84 18.09 -1.73 -0.79
C LEU A 84 18.62 -0.63 0.12
N ILE A 85 17.71 0.05 0.81
CA ILE A 85 18.05 1.11 1.76
C ILE A 85 17.79 0.63 3.18
N SER A 86 18.74 0.86 4.08
CA SER A 86 18.69 0.39 5.46
C SER A 86 19.42 1.34 6.42
N GLY A 87 19.37 1.01 7.71
CA GLY A 87 19.98 1.80 8.78
C GLY A 87 18.97 2.71 9.48
N LYS A 88 19.29 3.12 10.71
CA LYS A 88 18.38 3.89 11.57
C LYS A 88 18.05 5.28 11.01
N ARG A 89 18.94 5.84 10.19
CA ARG A 89 18.81 7.12 9.50
C ARG A 89 18.81 6.93 7.98
N ILE A 90 18.55 5.71 7.51
CA ILE A 90 18.41 5.42 6.08
C ILE A 90 19.72 5.74 5.33
N GLU A 91 20.85 5.51 6.01
CA GLU A 91 22.19 5.90 5.56
C GLU A 91 22.83 4.88 4.60
N ASN A 92 22.44 3.61 4.69
CA ASN A 92 23.01 2.55 3.87
C ASN A 92 22.18 2.39 2.60
N LYS A 93 22.82 2.50 1.43
CA LYS A 93 22.20 2.30 0.12
C LYS A 93 23.01 1.27 -0.66
N LEU A 94 22.41 0.12 -0.91
CA LEU A 94 22.99 -0.95 -1.71
C LEU A 94 22.23 -1.04 -3.04
N PRO A 95 22.87 -0.76 -4.20
CA PRO A 95 22.23 -0.95 -5.48
C PRO A 95 21.91 -2.44 -5.70
N LEU A 96 20.74 -2.71 -6.25
CA LEU A 96 20.29 -4.03 -6.67
C LEU A 96 20.04 -4.01 -8.19
N ASN A 97 20.31 -5.15 -8.83
CA ASN A 97 19.94 -5.33 -10.23
C ASN A 97 18.52 -5.88 -10.31
N TRP A 98 17.74 -5.38 -11.26
CA TRP A 98 16.47 -6.02 -11.61
C TRP A 98 16.73 -7.44 -12.14
N PRO A 99 15.85 -8.41 -11.83
CA PRO A 99 15.97 -9.74 -12.40
C PRO A 99 15.58 -9.74 -13.88
N ARG A 100 16.03 -10.75 -14.64
CA ARG A 100 15.48 -10.99 -15.98
C ARG A 100 13.99 -11.37 -15.86
N PRO A 101 13.12 -10.93 -16.78
CA PRO A 101 13.42 -10.24 -18.05
C PRO A 101 13.50 -8.71 -17.97
N PHE A 102 13.48 -8.09 -16.79
CA PHE A 102 13.46 -6.63 -16.62
C PHE A 102 14.85 -5.95 -16.75
N ILE A 103 15.90 -6.68 -17.13
CA ILE A 103 17.24 -6.13 -17.37
C ILE A 103 17.27 -5.44 -18.74
N ARG A 104 17.91 -4.27 -18.80
CA ARG A 104 18.11 -3.48 -20.03
C ARG A 104 19.06 -4.21 -20.99
N ASP A 105 18.63 -4.39 -22.25
CA ASP A 105 19.56 -4.61 -23.36
C ASP A 105 20.04 -3.24 -23.90
N PRO A 106 21.35 -3.07 -24.20
CA PRO A 106 21.86 -1.83 -24.77
C PRO A 106 21.29 -1.59 -26.18
N GLY A 107 20.29 -0.71 -26.34
CA GLY A 107 19.91 -0.16 -27.65
C GLY A 107 18.41 -0.07 -28.00
N GLY A 108 17.48 -0.62 -27.19
CA GLY A 108 16.04 -0.53 -27.46
C GLY A 108 15.35 0.71 -26.85
N TYR A 109 14.29 1.18 -27.52
CA TYR A 109 13.55 2.40 -27.15
C TYR A 109 12.23 2.16 -26.39
N ASN A 110 11.77 0.91 -26.27
CA ASN A 110 10.52 0.53 -25.57
C ASN A 110 10.79 -0.68 -24.66
N TYR A 111 11.18 -0.45 -23.41
CA TYR A 111 11.41 -1.53 -22.45
C TYR A 111 10.41 -1.52 -21.30
N PRO A 112 10.09 -2.71 -20.76
CA PRO A 112 9.21 -2.83 -19.61
C PRO A 112 9.76 -2.03 -18.43
N LEU A 113 8.92 -1.18 -17.86
CA LEU A 113 9.27 -0.41 -16.66
C LEU A 113 8.82 -1.21 -15.44
N PRO A 114 9.71 -1.97 -14.75
CA PRO A 114 9.30 -2.84 -13.65
C PRO A 114 8.69 -2.02 -12.49
N PHE A 115 7.54 -2.47 -12.02
CA PHE A 115 6.85 -1.98 -10.83
C PHE A 115 6.86 -3.06 -9.75
N ILE A 116 6.78 -2.67 -8.48
CA ILE A 116 6.61 -3.63 -7.39
C ILE A 116 5.15 -3.54 -6.96
N ALA A 117 4.44 -4.66 -6.99
CA ALA A 117 3.04 -4.71 -6.60
C ALA A 117 2.90 -4.60 -5.07
N CYS A 118 2.16 -3.59 -4.62
CA CYS A 118 1.66 -3.36 -3.25
C CYS A 118 2.71 -3.36 -2.12
N SER A 119 3.31 -4.51 -1.81
CA SER A 119 4.23 -4.69 -0.67
C SER A 119 5.17 -5.89 -0.88
N SER A 120 6.20 -6.00 -0.03
CA SER A 120 6.95 -7.24 0.14
C SER A 120 6.24 -8.15 1.15
N VAL A 121 6.17 -9.45 0.83
CA VAL A 121 5.49 -10.45 1.65
C VAL A 121 6.43 -11.62 1.88
N ASN A 122 6.77 -11.85 3.15
CA ASN A 122 7.74 -12.88 3.57
C ASN A 122 9.07 -12.81 2.79
N GLY A 123 9.57 -11.60 2.50
CA GLY A 123 10.82 -11.36 1.76
C GLY A 123 10.73 -11.54 0.24
N THR A 124 9.58 -11.94 -0.27
CA THR A 124 9.28 -12.01 -1.71
C THR A 124 8.60 -10.72 -2.14
N ILE A 125 8.87 -10.27 -3.36
CA ILE A 125 8.17 -9.16 -4.03
C ILE A 125 7.60 -9.65 -5.36
N CYS A 126 6.44 -9.10 -5.72
CA CYS A 126 5.87 -9.29 -7.04
C CYS A 126 6.27 -8.10 -7.92
N ILE A 127 6.98 -8.39 -9.00
CA ILE A 127 7.38 -7.43 -10.01
C ILE A 127 6.52 -7.64 -11.24
N TYR A 128 6.04 -6.56 -11.83
CA TYR A 128 5.34 -6.61 -13.11
C TYR A 128 5.75 -5.44 -13.99
N ASP A 129 5.58 -5.60 -15.30
CA ASP A 129 5.64 -4.48 -16.23
C ASP A 129 4.25 -4.08 -16.72
N ASN A 130 4.15 -2.82 -17.16
CA ASN A 130 2.93 -2.25 -17.70
C ASN A 130 3.10 -2.11 -19.22
N ILE A 131 3.24 -3.24 -19.91
CA ILE A 131 3.16 -3.30 -21.38
C ILE A 131 1.76 -3.82 -21.70
N ASP A 132 0.97 -2.99 -22.38
CA ASP A 132 -0.49 -3.07 -22.59
C ASP A 132 -1.00 -4.33 -23.32
N SER A 133 -0.17 -5.33 -23.59
CA SER A 133 -0.57 -6.61 -24.22
C SER A 133 0.20 -7.85 -23.75
N HIS A 134 1.32 -7.70 -23.03
CA HIS A 134 2.16 -8.81 -22.56
C HIS A 134 2.78 -8.46 -21.21
N SER A 135 1.93 -8.28 -20.18
CA SER A 135 2.44 -7.93 -18.85
C SER A 135 3.18 -9.13 -18.25
N THR A 136 4.50 -9.05 -18.15
CA THR A 136 5.26 -10.10 -17.48
C THR A 136 5.15 -9.91 -15.97
N VAL A 137 4.79 -10.97 -15.24
CA VAL A 137 4.72 -10.97 -13.77
C VAL A 137 5.75 -11.96 -13.21
N VAL A 138 6.56 -11.51 -12.26
CA VAL A 138 7.62 -12.30 -11.64
C VAL A 138 7.59 -12.13 -10.13
N LEU A 139 7.59 -13.25 -9.41
CA LEU A 139 7.88 -13.26 -7.98
C LEU A 139 9.40 -13.37 -7.80
N TRP A 140 9.97 -12.48 -7.01
CA TRP A 140 11.41 -12.44 -6.75
C TRP A 140 11.70 -12.28 -5.27
N ASN A 141 12.65 -13.04 -4.76
CA ASN A 141 13.22 -12.82 -3.44
C ASN A 141 14.65 -12.23 -3.59
N PRO A 142 14.84 -10.92 -3.35
CA PRO A 142 16.14 -10.26 -3.48
C PRO A 142 17.24 -10.83 -2.56
N ALA A 143 16.87 -11.53 -1.47
CA ALA A 143 17.83 -12.07 -0.51
C ALA A 143 18.43 -13.41 -0.93
N THR A 144 17.68 -14.20 -1.69
CA THR A 144 18.08 -15.53 -2.19
C THR A 144 18.35 -15.53 -3.69
N ASP A 145 17.96 -14.45 -4.38
CA ASP A 145 17.92 -14.33 -5.84
C ASP A 145 17.02 -15.38 -6.52
N GLU A 146 16.08 -15.94 -5.76
CA GLU A 146 15.10 -16.89 -6.29
C GLU A 146 14.02 -16.17 -7.08
N LEU A 147 13.67 -16.73 -8.23
CA LEU A 147 12.74 -16.17 -9.19
C LEU A 147 11.70 -17.21 -9.58
N HIS A 148 10.44 -16.77 -9.62
CA HIS A 148 9.34 -17.52 -10.20
C HIS A 148 8.63 -16.65 -11.22
N ILE A 149 8.70 -17.04 -12.49
CA ILE A 149 7.97 -16.37 -13.57
C ILE A 149 6.55 -16.93 -13.54
N VAL A 150 5.58 -16.04 -13.35
CA VAL A 150 4.16 -16.40 -13.31
C VAL A 150 3.73 -16.81 -14.71
N ALA A 151 3.10 -17.98 -14.83
CA ALA A 151 2.62 -18.45 -16.12
C ALA A 151 1.59 -17.48 -16.70
N GLU A 152 1.76 -17.18 -17.99
CA GLU A 152 0.72 -16.51 -18.76
C GLU A 152 -0.39 -17.51 -19.06
N ASP A 153 -1.63 -17.17 -18.72
CA ASP A 153 -2.79 -17.94 -19.15
C ASP A 153 -3.09 -17.57 -20.60
N HIS A 154 -2.55 -18.31 -21.55
CA HIS A 154 -2.79 -18.10 -22.98
C HIS A 154 -3.28 -19.39 -23.63
N ASP A 155 -4.56 -19.70 -23.42
CA ASP A 155 -5.33 -20.66 -24.24
C ASP A 155 -6.25 -19.93 -25.26
N TYR A 156 -5.90 -18.70 -25.67
CA TYR A 156 -6.71 -17.95 -26.64
C TYR A 156 -6.29 -18.20 -28.09
N CYS A 157 -7.10 -19.04 -28.73
CA CYS A 157 -7.20 -19.35 -30.14
C CYS A 157 -6.69 -18.25 -31.10
N VAL A 158 -5.72 -18.63 -31.94
CA VAL A 158 -5.53 -18.04 -33.27
C VAL A 158 -6.83 -18.33 -34.04
N ILE A 159 -7.74 -17.35 -34.11
CA ILE A 159 -8.87 -17.45 -35.05
C ILE A 159 -8.30 -17.20 -36.44
N ASP A 160 -8.38 -18.25 -37.25
CA ASP A 160 -7.90 -18.38 -38.62
C ASP A 160 -7.98 -17.08 -39.44
N GLY A 161 -6.83 -16.47 -39.74
CA GLY A 161 -6.66 -15.52 -40.85
C GLY A 161 -6.94 -14.03 -40.62
N PHE A 162 -7.26 -13.58 -39.40
CA PHE A 162 -7.36 -12.14 -39.10
C PHE A 162 -6.23 -11.69 -38.17
N TYR A 163 -5.53 -10.61 -38.54
CA TYR A 163 -4.64 -9.93 -37.60
C TYR A 163 -5.47 -9.49 -36.42
N ASP A 164 -5.01 -9.89 -35.25
CA ASP A 164 -5.68 -9.67 -34.01
C ASP A 164 -5.60 -8.18 -33.62
N ASP A 165 -6.70 -7.46 -33.75
CA ASP A 165 -6.85 -6.06 -33.30
C ASP A 165 -7.30 -6.01 -31.81
N ARG A 166 -7.09 -7.11 -31.05
CA ARG A 166 -7.35 -7.21 -29.59
C ARG A 166 -6.20 -6.57 -28.82
N ASP A 167 -6.50 -5.51 -28.06
CA ASP A 167 -5.59 -4.97 -27.05
C ASP A 167 -6.11 -5.42 -25.67
N ILE A 168 -5.35 -6.25 -24.94
CA ILE A 168 -5.72 -6.76 -23.61
C ILE A 168 -4.81 -6.13 -22.57
N THR A 169 -5.38 -5.32 -21.69
CA THR A 169 -4.62 -4.69 -20.61
C THR A 169 -4.79 -5.44 -19.30
N TYR A 170 -3.67 -5.74 -18.64
CA TYR A 170 -3.64 -6.39 -17.34
C TYR A 170 -3.23 -5.38 -16.25
N THR A 171 -4.03 -5.26 -15.20
CA THR A 171 -3.71 -4.39 -14.05
C THR A 171 -3.59 -5.22 -12.78
N ILE A 172 -2.39 -5.27 -12.20
CA ILE A 172 -2.14 -5.92 -10.91
C ILE A 172 -2.71 -5.05 -9.78
N HIS A 173 -3.57 -5.65 -8.96
CA HIS A 173 -4.26 -4.99 -7.85
C HIS A 173 -3.78 -5.44 -6.47
N GLY A 174 -3.25 -6.65 -6.38
CA GLY A 174 -2.85 -7.24 -5.12
C GLY A 174 -1.78 -8.30 -5.29
N PHE A 175 -0.85 -8.32 -4.35
CA PHE A 175 0.05 -9.44 -4.12
C PHE A 175 0.08 -9.71 -2.62
N GLY A 176 -0.06 -10.97 -2.23
CA GLY A 176 -0.13 -11.35 -0.83
C GLY A 176 0.11 -12.83 -0.57
N TYR A 177 0.11 -13.17 0.71
CA TYR A 177 0.25 -14.54 1.19
C TYR A 177 -1.00 -14.94 1.95
N ASP A 178 -1.66 -15.99 1.48
CA ASP A 178 -2.77 -16.61 2.15
C ASP A 178 -2.25 -17.64 3.16
N ASN A 179 -2.29 -17.29 4.45
CA ASN A 179 -1.86 -18.20 5.52
C ASN A 179 -2.74 -19.45 5.67
N VAL A 180 -3.96 -19.46 5.12
CA VAL A 180 -4.90 -20.58 5.25
C VAL A 180 -4.61 -21.65 4.21
N SER A 181 -4.45 -21.26 2.95
CA SER A 181 -3.99 -22.18 1.88
C SER A 181 -2.46 -22.33 1.81
N ASP A 182 -1.75 -21.53 2.60
CA ASP A 182 -0.29 -21.47 2.66
C ASP A 182 0.30 -21.14 1.28
N ASP A 183 -0.29 -20.17 0.59
CA ASP A 183 -0.02 -19.90 -0.82
C ASP A 183 0.21 -18.41 -1.11
N TYR A 184 1.05 -18.13 -2.10
CA TYR A 184 1.16 -16.78 -2.65
C TYR A 184 0.07 -16.58 -3.70
N LYS A 185 -0.65 -15.47 -3.59
CA LYS A 185 -1.71 -15.11 -4.52
C LYS A 185 -1.49 -13.73 -5.14
N ILE A 186 -1.91 -13.59 -6.40
CA ILE A 186 -1.84 -12.33 -7.16
C ILE A 186 -3.22 -12.03 -7.71
N ILE A 187 -3.71 -10.81 -7.53
CA ILE A 187 -5.00 -10.36 -8.06
C ILE A 187 -4.72 -9.44 -9.24
N ARG A 188 -5.37 -9.69 -10.37
CA ARG A 188 -5.34 -8.80 -11.53
C ARG A 188 -6.74 -8.53 -12.06
N TYR A 189 -6.85 -7.41 -12.75
CA TYR A 189 -8.00 -7.02 -13.56
C TYR A 189 -7.61 -7.11 -15.02
N VAL A 190 -8.46 -7.74 -15.82
CA VAL A 190 -8.28 -7.94 -17.26
C VAL A 190 -9.32 -7.10 -17.99
N ASP A 191 -8.86 -6.20 -18.84
CA ASP A 191 -9.71 -5.32 -19.62
C ASP A 191 -9.44 -5.53 -21.12
N TYR A 192 -10.51 -5.60 -21.90
CA TYR A 192 -10.50 -5.99 -23.30
C TYR A 192 -10.87 -4.80 -24.16
N HIS A 193 -9.93 -4.35 -25.01
CA HIS A 193 -10.12 -3.24 -25.93
C HIS A 193 -10.22 -3.77 -27.38
N GLY A 194 -11.20 -3.29 -28.15
CA GLY A 194 -11.32 -3.65 -29.56
C GLY A 194 -12.69 -3.32 -30.18
N LYS A 195 -12.79 -3.35 -31.52
CA LYS A 195 -14.00 -2.95 -32.27
C LYS A 195 -15.16 -3.95 -32.27
N LEU A 196 -15.01 -5.10 -31.62
CA LEU A 196 -15.99 -6.19 -31.63
C LEU A 196 -16.65 -6.37 -30.25
N ASP A 197 -17.13 -5.25 -29.68
CA ASP A 197 -17.92 -5.14 -28.42
C ASP A 197 -19.07 -6.17 -28.28
N THR A 198 -19.48 -6.85 -29.35
CA THR A 198 -20.61 -7.79 -29.35
C THR A 198 -20.24 -9.25 -29.09
N LEU A 199 -18.95 -9.61 -28.97
CA LEU A 199 -18.49 -11.00 -28.85
C LEU A 199 -17.89 -11.39 -27.50
N TRP A 200 -17.74 -10.46 -26.57
CA TRP A 200 -16.90 -10.66 -25.39
C TRP A 200 -17.68 -10.48 -24.09
N ASP A 201 -17.38 -11.37 -23.13
CA ASP A 201 -17.68 -11.13 -21.74
C ASP A 201 -16.88 -9.87 -21.32
N GLY A 202 -17.52 -8.97 -20.57
CA GLY A 202 -16.89 -7.72 -20.14
C GLY A 202 -15.61 -7.94 -19.32
N PRO A 203 -14.98 -6.85 -18.84
CA PRO A 203 -13.75 -6.97 -18.08
C PRO A 203 -13.90 -7.89 -16.87
N SER A 204 -12.85 -8.64 -16.55
CA SER A 204 -12.89 -9.70 -15.54
C SER A 204 -11.81 -9.54 -14.48
N TRP A 205 -12.07 -10.15 -13.33
CA TRP A 205 -11.11 -10.25 -12.24
C TRP A 205 -10.54 -11.66 -12.20
N GLU A 206 -9.24 -11.77 -11.95
CA GLU A 206 -8.55 -13.06 -11.88
C GLU A 206 -7.60 -13.12 -10.68
N ILE A 207 -7.44 -14.32 -10.15
CA ILE A 207 -6.52 -14.63 -9.06
C ILE A 207 -5.57 -15.75 -9.46
N TYR A 208 -4.28 -15.52 -9.31
CA TYR A 208 -3.26 -16.54 -9.49
C TYR A 208 -2.98 -17.24 -8.17
N SER A 209 -2.84 -18.56 -8.21
CA SER A 209 -2.30 -19.39 -7.13
C SER A 209 -0.89 -19.85 -7.51
N LEU A 210 0.12 -19.59 -6.66
CA LEU A 210 1.48 -20.07 -6.90
C LEU A 210 1.56 -21.60 -6.80
N LYS A 211 0.92 -22.19 -5.78
CA LYS A 211 0.85 -23.66 -5.61
C LYS A 211 0.15 -24.35 -6.77
N GLY A 212 -0.96 -23.78 -7.25
CA GLY A 212 -1.70 -24.29 -8.40
C GLY A 212 -1.00 -24.03 -9.73
N ASN A 213 -0.24 -22.93 -9.80
CA ASN A 213 0.36 -22.39 -11.01
C ASN A 213 -0.66 -22.14 -12.14
N TYR A 214 -1.82 -21.59 -11.80
CA TYR A 214 -2.86 -21.19 -12.76
C TYR A 214 -3.60 -19.94 -12.28
N TRP A 215 -4.25 -19.27 -13.23
CA TRP A 215 -5.18 -18.16 -12.98
C TRP A 215 -6.60 -18.71 -12.88
N ASP A 216 -7.36 -18.24 -11.91
CA ASP A 216 -8.78 -18.56 -11.74
C ASP A 216 -9.61 -17.28 -11.81
N ALA A 217 -10.86 -17.39 -12.27
CA ALA A 217 -11.76 -16.27 -12.40
C ALA A 217 -12.38 -15.91 -11.04
N ILE A 218 -12.29 -14.63 -10.67
CA ILE A 218 -12.99 -14.10 -9.50
C ILE A 218 -14.38 -13.65 -9.94
N ASN A 219 -15.42 -14.37 -9.50
CA ASN A 219 -16.82 -14.05 -9.79
C ASN A 219 -17.39 -13.00 -8.81
N VAL A 220 -16.68 -11.88 -8.64
CA VAL A 220 -17.08 -10.78 -7.76
C VAL A 220 -16.88 -9.46 -8.49
N ASP A 221 -17.96 -8.69 -8.58
CA ASP A 221 -17.89 -7.33 -9.10
C ASP A 221 -17.31 -6.41 -8.02
N MET A 222 -16.19 -5.76 -8.33
CA MET A 222 -15.52 -4.85 -7.40
C MET A 222 -14.87 -3.68 -8.15
N PRO A 223 -14.78 -2.49 -7.52
CA PRO A 223 -14.20 -1.33 -8.17
C PRO A 223 -12.73 -1.53 -8.56
N ASN A 224 -12.42 -1.26 -9.82
CA ASN A 224 -11.07 -1.19 -10.36
C ASN A 224 -10.32 0.05 -9.81
N CYS A 225 -9.00 -0.01 -9.72
CA CYS A 225 -8.19 1.17 -9.49
C CYS A 225 -7.92 1.90 -10.82
N CYS A 226 -8.19 3.22 -10.90
CA CYS A 226 -7.85 3.98 -12.09
C CYS A 226 -6.33 4.19 -12.16
N TRP A 227 -5.71 3.44 -13.09
CA TRP A 227 -4.28 3.44 -13.41
C TRP A 227 -3.37 2.86 -12.33
N SER A 228 -2.35 2.12 -12.78
CA SER A 228 -1.28 1.52 -11.97
C SER A 228 -0.36 2.59 -11.35
N LYS A 229 -0.91 3.45 -10.50
CA LYS A 229 -0.11 4.41 -9.75
C LYS A 229 0.51 3.67 -8.56
N VAL A 230 1.81 3.89 -8.39
CA VAL A 230 2.49 3.54 -7.14
C VAL A 230 1.73 4.16 -5.96
N GLY A 231 1.54 3.39 -4.88
CA GLY A 231 0.89 3.87 -3.66
C GLY A 231 -0.62 3.62 -3.57
N VAL A 232 -1.22 2.97 -4.58
CA VAL A 232 -2.68 2.75 -4.64
C VAL A 232 -3.14 1.50 -3.88
N GLY A 233 -2.25 0.56 -3.58
CA GLY A 233 -2.60 -0.67 -2.87
C GLY A 233 -1.53 -1.16 -1.89
N VAL A 234 -1.98 -1.91 -0.89
CA VAL A 234 -1.18 -2.49 0.19
C VAL A 234 -1.67 -3.88 0.56
N HIS A 235 -0.81 -4.65 1.23
CA HIS A 235 -1.18 -5.96 1.78
C HIS A 235 -0.98 -5.94 3.31
N LEU A 236 -1.96 -6.45 4.05
CA LEU A 236 -1.91 -6.62 5.49
C LEU A 236 -2.66 -7.90 5.87
N ASP A 237 -1.97 -8.80 6.58
CA ASP A 237 -2.55 -10.00 7.21
C ASP A 237 -3.48 -10.84 6.31
N GLY A 238 -3.05 -11.12 5.07
CA GLY A 238 -3.81 -11.93 4.10
C GLY A 238 -4.92 -11.17 3.38
N VAL A 239 -4.99 -9.85 3.55
CA VAL A 239 -5.95 -8.97 2.88
C VAL A 239 -5.19 -7.98 2.00
N CYS A 240 -5.57 -7.91 0.72
CA CYS A 240 -5.13 -6.87 -0.20
C CYS A 240 -6.11 -5.70 -0.15
N HIS A 241 -5.58 -4.50 -0.01
CA HIS A 241 -6.37 -3.27 0.01
C HIS A 241 -5.94 -2.36 -1.13
N TRP A 242 -6.88 -1.76 -1.85
CA TRP A 242 -6.57 -0.76 -2.88
C TRP A 242 -7.62 0.35 -2.94
N LEU A 243 -7.25 1.49 -3.52
CA LEU A 243 -8.20 2.55 -3.85
C LEU A 243 -8.93 2.18 -5.14
N GLY A 244 -10.20 1.85 -5.01
CA GLY A 244 -11.11 1.64 -6.13
C GLY A 244 -11.87 2.92 -6.46
N ILE A 245 -12.04 3.22 -7.74
CA ILE A 245 -12.73 4.43 -8.20
C ILE A 245 -13.91 4.02 -9.09
N THR A 246 -15.05 4.67 -8.86
CA THR A 246 -16.20 4.67 -9.76
C THR A 246 -16.43 6.09 -10.27
N ASP A 247 -17.36 6.27 -11.21
CA ASP A 247 -17.67 7.58 -11.80
C ASP A 247 -18.03 8.66 -10.78
N SER A 248 -18.52 8.26 -9.60
CA SER A 248 -19.00 9.18 -8.56
C SER A 248 -18.21 9.12 -7.25
N GLU A 249 -17.57 7.99 -6.93
CA GLU A 249 -17.07 7.72 -5.59
C GLU A 249 -15.70 7.01 -5.59
N THR A 250 -15.00 7.12 -4.47
CA THR A 250 -13.73 6.41 -4.21
C THR A 250 -13.88 5.55 -2.97
N TYR A 251 -13.48 4.29 -3.09
CA TYR A 251 -13.57 3.29 -2.04
C TYR A 251 -12.18 2.78 -1.69
N VAL A 252 -12.02 2.32 -0.47
CA VAL A 252 -11.01 1.30 -0.19
C VAL A 252 -11.66 -0.05 -0.36
N VAL A 253 -11.23 -0.79 -1.38
CA VAL A 253 -11.57 -2.19 -1.58
C VAL A 253 -10.64 -3.01 -0.69
N SER A 254 -11.20 -4.00 0.01
CA SER A 254 -10.45 -4.93 0.85
C SER A 254 -10.82 -6.35 0.44
N PHE A 255 -9.87 -7.07 -0.14
CA PHE A 255 -10.07 -8.43 -0.65
C PHE A 255 -9.32 -9.42 0.21
N ASN A 256 -10.05 -10.37 0.80
CA ASN A 256 -9.46 -11.45 1.59
C ASN A 256 -8.98 -12.58 0.67
N LEU A 257 -7.68 -12.88 0.69
CA LEU A 257 -7.08 -13.88 -0.20
C LEU A 257 -7.51 -15.32 0.10
N SER A 258 -7.88 -15.61 1.35
CA SER A 258 -8.31 -16.94 1.79
C SER A 258 -9.75 -17.25 1.41
N THR A 259 -10.64 -16.28 1.65
CA THR A 259 -12.09 -16.46 1.42
C THR A 259 -12.52 -16.00 0.03
N GLU A 260 -11.66 -15.26 -0.67
CA GLU A 260 -11.91 -14.69 -2.01
C GLU A 260 -13.15 -13.78 -2.02
N VAL A 261 -13.32 -13.02 -0.93
CA VAL A 261 -14.43 -12.07 -0.74
C VAL A 261 -13.86 -10.67 -0.67
N SER A 262 -14.47 -9.76 -1.44
CA SER A 262 -14.22 -8.32 -1.35
C SER A 262 -15.26 -7.61 -0.49
N VAL A 263 -14.82 -6.63 0.27
CA VAL A 263 -15.69 -5.62 0.89
C VAL A 263 -15.18 -4.23 0.55
N THR A 264 -16.09 -3.26 0.46
CA THR A 264 -15.77 -1.87 0.10
C THR A 264 -16.11 -0.93 1.25
N ALA A 265 -15.21 0.00 1.54
CA ALA A 265 -15.47 1.09 2.47
C ALA A 265 -15.37 2.42 1.72
N LEU A 266 -16.47 3.16 1.66
CA LEU A 266 -16.52 4.50 1.09
C LEU A 266 -15.61 5.44 1.88
N ILE A 267 -14.85 6.28 1.19
CA ILE A 267 -14.04 7.31 1.83
C ILE A 267 -14.96 8.42 2.37
N PRO A 268 -14.71 9.05 3.54
CA PRO A 268 -15.60 10.09 4.06
C PRO A 268 -15.73 11.34 3.14
N SER A 269 -16.94 11.91 3.02
CA SER A 269 -17.26 13.14 2.25
C SER A 269 -16.43 14.38 2.61
N GLU A 270 -16.03 14.50 3.87
CA GLU A 270 -15.14 15.55 4.36
C GLU A 270 -13.73 15.47 3.75
N LEU A 271 -13.34 14.28 3.25
CA LEU A 271 -12.10 14.05 2.51
C LEU A 271 -12.32 14.19 0.99
N PHE A 272 -13.56 14.15 0.49
CA PHE A 272 -13.89 14.27 -0.93
C PHE A 272 -13.95 15.70 -1.47
N ASN A 273 -14.36 16.69 -0.65
CA ASN A 273 -14.68 18.05 -1.12
C ASN A 273 -13.47 18.94 -1.50
N LEU A 274 -12.28 18.37 -1.59
CA LEU A 274 -11.08 19.09 -2.01
C LEU A 274 -10.75 18.64 -3.44
N LYS A 275 -11.07 19.48 -4.43
CA LYS A 275 -10.58 19.30 -5.80
C LYS A 275 -9.05 19.24 -5.74
N TRP A 276 -8.46 18.15 -6.22
CA TRP A 276 -7.00 17.89 -6.28
C TRP A 276 -6.38 17.39 -4.96
N VAL A 277 -6.85 16.26 -4.45
CA VAL A 277 -6.20 15.59 -3.32
C VAL A 277 -5.74 14.21 -3.72
N ASP A 278 -4.43 14.06 -3.83
CA ASP A 278 -3.81 12.76 -4.05
C ASP A 278 -3.97 11.90 -2.79
N ARG A 279 -4.36 10.65 -3.00
CA ARG A 279 -4.53 9.63 -1.98
C ARG A 279 -3.61 8.48 -2.23
N ASP A 280 -2.92 8.08 -1.18
CA ASP A 280 -2.03 6.94 -1.17
C ASP A 280 -2.36 6.07 0.05
N LEU A 281 -2.31 4.76 -0.11
CA LEU A 281 -2.44 3.80 0.98
C LEU A 281 -1.07 3.39 1.50
N ALA A 282 -1.00 3.11 2.79
CA ALA A 282 0.17 2.63 3.47
C ALA A 282 -0.20 1.68 4.62
N VAL A 283 0.74 0.85 5.04
CA VAL A 283 0.63 0.09 6.29
C VAL A 283 1.51 0.74 7.33
N LEU A 284 0.91 1.11 8.45
CA LEU A 284 1.60 1.72 9.59
C LEU A 284 1.26 0.93 10.86
N ASN A 285 2.28 0.32 11.47
CA ASN A 285 2.16 -0.49 12.69
C ASN A 285 0.93 -1.43 12.71
N GLY A 286 0.79 -2.25 11.66
CA GLY A 286 -0.32 -3.21 11.54
C GLY A 286 -1.69 -2.60 11.23
N HIS A 287 -1.75 -1.36 10.75
CA HIS A 287 -2.99 -0.71 10.36
C HIS A 287 -2.90 -0.20 8.92
N VAL A 288 -3.99 -0.33 8.17
CA VAL A 288 -4.14 0.33 6.87
C VAL A 288 -4.46 1.79 7.11
N ILE A 289 -3.60 2.66 6.59
CA ILE A 289 -3.78 4.10 6.64
C ILE A 289 -3.90 4.66 5.22
N MET A 290 -4.65 5.75 5.11
CA MET A 290 -4.73 6.58 3.95
C MET A 290 -4.02 7.89 4.25
N ILE A 291 -3.09 8.24 3.37
CA ILE A 291 -2.34 9.49 3.39
C ILE A 291 -2.98 10.39 2.34
N SER A 292 -3.55 11.50 2.81
CA SER A 292 -4.26 12.46 1.97
C SER A 292 -3.44 13.74 1.86
N ARG A 293 -3.08 14.12 0.63
CA ARG A 293 -2.27 15.33 0.37
C ARG A 293 -3.12 16.45 -0.18
N TYR A 294 -3.36 17.49 0.61
CA TYR A 294 -4.20 18.61 0.20
C TYR A 294 -3.56 19.96 0.48
N VAL A 295 -3.96 20.95 -0.32
CA VAL A 295 -3.54 22.35 -0.17
C VAL A 295 -4.52 23.07 0.74
N LYS A 296 -4.01 23.63 1.85
CA LYS A 296 -4.79 24.55 2.69
C LYS A 296 -4.16 25.94 2.58
N THR A 297 -4.87 26.89 1.98
CA THR A 297 -4.39 28.26 1.72
C THR A 297 -3.15 28.30 0.80
N THR A 298 -1.94 28.22 1.35
CA THR A 298 -0.65 28.21 0.64
C THR A 298 0.33 27.16 1.18
N SER A 299 -0.14 26.24 2.04
CA SER A 299 0.69 25.20 2.66
C SER A 299 0.12 23.80 2.44
N PHE A 300 1.01 22.81 2.30
CA PHE A 300 0.62 21.42 2.17
C PHE A 300 0.36 20.80 3.54
N HIS A 301 -0.69 19.99 3.58
CA HIS A 301 -1.03 19.17 4.74
C HIS A 301 -1.14 17.72 4.33
N ILE A 302 -0.70 16.85 5.24
CA ILE A 302 -0.90 15.41 5.15
C ILE A 302 -1.93 15.03 6.22
N SER A 303 -3.13 14.61 5.80
CA SER A 303 -4.07 13.97 6.72
C SER A 303 -3.84 12.47 6.70
N ILE A 304 -3.65 11.89 7.88
CA ILE A 304 -3.55 10.44 8.06
C ILE A 304 -4.86 9.94 8.64
N SER A 305 -5.53 9.09 7.88
CA SER A 305 -6.79 8.44 8.28
C SER A 305 -6.58 6.95 8.31
N MET A 306 -7.22 6.27 9.25
CA MET A 306 -7.04 4.84 9.47
C MET A 306 -8.36 4.11 9.28
N LEU A 307 -8.30 2.94 8.65
CA LEU A 307 -9.45 2.08 8.45
C LEU A 307 -9.74 1.27 9.73
N GLY A 308 -10.91 1.53 10.34
CA GLY A 308 -11.40 0.84 11.53
C GLY A 308 -11.69 -0.64 11.31
N GLU A 309 -12.52 -0.89 10.32
CA GLU A 309 -13.03 -2.20 9.97
C GLU A 309 -13.26 -2.25 8.46
N PRO A 310 -12.64 -3.20 7.75
CA PRO A 310 -12.89 -3.38 6.32
C PRO A 310 -14.37 -3.51 6.00
N GLY A 311 -14.84 -2.81 4.97
CA GLY A 311 -16.23 -2.86 4.52
C GLY A 311 -17.21 -1.96 5.27
N VAL A 312 -16.75 -1.19 6.27
CA VAL A 312 -17.62 -0.33 7.08
C VAL A 312 -17.26 1.14 6.84
N ASN A 313 -18.17 1.91 6.26
CA ASN A 313 -17.95 3.30 5.84
C ASN A 313 -17.64 4.22 7.04
N GLU A 314 -18.38 4.07 8.13
CA GLU A 314 -18.21 4.83 9.37
C GLU A 314 -16.98 4.35 10.18
N SER A 315 -16.20 3.42 9.61
CA SER A 315 -15.05 2.87 10.29
C SER A 315 -13.80 3.76 10.19
N TRP A 316 -13.77 4.73 9.28
CA TRP A 316 -12.66 5.66 9.14
C TRP A 316 -12.46 6.51 10.40
N ILE A 317 -11.21 6.62 10.83
CA ILE A 317 -10.80 7.51 11.92
C ILE A 317 -9.71 8.41 11.39
N LYS A 318 -9.95 9.72 11.43
CA LYS A 318 -8.90 10.71 11.20
C LYS A 318 -7.99 10.73 12.42
N LEU A 319 -6.70 10.48 12.23
CA LEU A 319 -5.72 10.50 13.30
C LEU A 319 -5.23 11.92 13.56
N PHE A 320 -4.63 12.56 12.55
CA PHE A 320 -4.11 13.93 12.66
C PHE A 320 -3.77 14.50 11.28
N ASP A 321 -3.54 15.82 11.26
CA ASP A 321 -2.95 16.53 10.13
C ASP A 321 -1.50 16.89 10.45
N VAL A 322 -0.57 16.60 9.53
CA VAL A 322 0.80 17.12 9.57
C VAL A 322 0.89 18.34 8.67
N GLY A 323 1.38 19.46 9.21
CA GLY A 323 1.71 20.64 8.43
C GLY A 323 1.60 21.95 9.23
N PRO A 324 1.88 23.09 8.58
CA PRO A 324 2.22 23.24 7.17
C PRO A 324 3.59 22.63 6.82
N LEU A 325 3.64 21.81 5.77
CA LEU A 325 4.91 21.30 5.23
C LEU A 325 5.25 22.11 3.98
N SER A 326 6.42 22.76 3.97
CA SER A 326 6.97 23.37 2.76
C SER A 326 7.69 22.30 1.94
N ASP A 327 7.72 22.49 0.62
CA ASP A 327 8.58 21.73 -0.29
C ASP A 327 8.25 20.24 -0.45
N ILE A 328 7.00 19.81 -0.23
CA ILE A 328 6.56 18.42 -0.47
C ILE A 328 5.72 18.34 -1.74
N LYS A 329 6.21 17.54 -2.69
CA LYS A 329 5.57 17.34 -3.99
C LYS A 329 4.72 16.08 -4.03
N ARG A 330 5.22 14.95 -3.49
CA ARG A 330 4.57 13.64 -3.69
C ARG A 330 4.92 12.58 -2.66
N PHE A 331 3.95 11.75 -2.25
CA PHE A 331 4.19 10.55 -1.44
C PHE A 331 4.85 9.43 -2.26
N ILE A 332 5.80 8.73 -1.65
CA ILE A 332 6.60 7.68 -2.31
C ILE A 332 6.42 6.32 -1.63
N GLY A 333 6.17 6.29 -0.32
CA GLY A 333 6.01 5.07 0.45
C GLY A 333 6.02 5.35 1.95
N ALA A 334 5.75 4.32 2.74
CA ALA A 334 5.78 4.41 4.20
C ALA A 334 6.45 3.18 4.81
N GLY A 335 7.13 3.39 5.93
CA GLY A 335 7.63 2.34 6.79
C GLY A 335 6.68 2.01 7.93
N GLU A 336 6.81 0.78 8.43
CA GLU A 336 5.99 0.24 9.52
C GLU A 336 6.07 1.07 10.81
N LYS A 337 7.19 1.76 11.03
CA LYS A 337 7.51 2.50 12.27
C LYS A 337 7.37 4.01 12.15
N GLY A 338 6.55 4.49 11.21
CA GLY A 338 6.20 5.91 11.10
C GLY A 338 7.16 6.74 10.25
N ASP A 339 7.96 6.11 9.40
CA ASP A 339 8.79 6.82 8.42
C ASP A 339 7.95 7.02 7.14
N ILE A 340 7.60 8.27 6.80
CA ILE A 340 6.85 8.60 5.58
C ILE A 340 7.81 9.16 4.54
N PHE A 341 7.94 8.48 3.39
CA PHE A 341 8.81 8.89 2.29
C PHE A 341 8.06 9.78 1.30
N PHE A 342 8.69 10.86 0.90
CA PHE A 342 8.15 11.79 -0.07
C PHE A 342 9.24 12.41 -0.94
N LYS A 343 8.81 12.84 -2.12
CA LYS A 343 9.58 13.66 -3.04
C LYS A 343 9.35 15.12 -2.71
N LYS A 344 10.44 15.88 -2.64
CA LYS A 344 10.42 17.32 -2.44
C LYS A 344 10.29 18.11 -3.75
N ASP A 345 10.06 19.41 -3.64
CA ASP A 345 9.95 20.32 -4.81
C ASP A 345 11.26 20.46 -5.60
N ASP A 346 12.41 20.30 -4.93
CA ASP A 346 13.75 20.21 -5.53
C ASP A 346 14.06 18.82 -6.12
N ASP A 347 13.04 17.95 -6.16
CA ASP A 347 13.06 16.55 -6.58
C ASP A 347 13.94 15.62 -5.71
N GLU A 348 14.42 16.08 -4.54
CA GLU A 348 15.11 15.22 -3.58
C GLU A 348 14.13 14.28 -2.85
N LEU A 349 14.58 13.05 -2.60
CA LEU A 349 13.87 12.12 -1.72
C LEU A 349 14.17 12.45 -0.25
N ALA A 350 13.13 12.56 0.54
CA ALA A 350 13.20 12.76 1.98
C ALA A 350 12.21 11.84 2.70
N TYR A 351 12.40 11.71 4.01
CA TYR A 351 11.42 11.05 4.87
C TYR A 351 11.10 11.91 6.10
N LEU A 352 9.86 11.79 6.57
CA LEU A 352 9.35 12.36 7.81
C LEU A 352 9.25 11.24 8.85
N ASP A 353 9.98 11.39 9.95
CA ASP A 353 9.79 10.53 11.12
C ASP A 353 8.60 11.06 11.93
N LEU A 354 7.47 10.36 11.88
CA LEU A 354 6.24 10.73 12.59
C LEU A 354 6.44 10.80 14.12
N THR A 355 7.37 10.04 14.69
CA THR A 355 7.63 10.06 16.14
C THR A 355 8.23 11.39 16.58
N THR A 356 9.12 11.93 15.76
CA THR A 356 9.89 13.15 16.10
C THR A 356 9.39 14.39 15.38
N GLY A 357 8.62 14.24 14.30
CA GLY A 357 8.25 15.31 13.38
C GLY A 357 9.40 15.82 12.50
N VAL A 358 10.57 15.17 12.55
CA VAL A 358 11.77 15.62 11.83
C VAL A 358 11.78 15.10 10.40
N ILE A 359 12.09 15.99 9.47
CA ILE A 359 12.32 15.67 8.05
C ILE A 359 13.82 15.52 7.80
N GLN A 360 14.21 14.44 7.12
CA GLN A 360 15.60 14.19 6.73
C GLN A 360 15.70 13.85 5.24
N ASN A 361 16.69 14.44 4.56
CA ASN A 361 16.98 14.14 3.17
C ASN A 361 17.75 12.82 3.08
N ILE A 362 17.38 11.99 2.12
CA ILE A 362 18.06 10.72 1.86
C ILE A 362 19.25 10.94 0.91
N GLY A 363 19.29 12.04 0.16
CA GLY A 363 20.35 12.32 -0.81
C GLY A 363 20.23 11.40 -2.03
N VAL A 364 19.01 11.30 -2.56
CA VAL A 364 18.68 10.63 -3.82
C VAL A 364 17.79 11.59 -4.59
N LYS A 365 18.21 11.93 -5.81
CA LYS A 365 17.47 12.83 -6.67
C LYS A 365 16.55 12.05 -7.60
N LEU A 366 15.26 12.30 -7.50
CA LEU A 366 14.23 11.63 -8.28
C LEU A 366 14.02 12.34 -9.62
N HIS A 367 13.53 11.61 -10.62
CA HIS A 367 13.23 12.19 -11.93
C HIS A 367 12.12 13.27 -11.83
N PRO A 368 12.24 14.46 -12.45
CA PRO A 368 11.32 15.59 -12.23
C PRO A 368 9.88 15.36 -12.68
N TYR A 369 9.71 14.67 -13.82
CA TYR A 369 8.46 14.63 -14.59
C TYR A 369 7.69 13.29 -14.54
N HIS A 370 8.26 12.23 -13.94
CA HIS A 370 7.63 10.91 -13.97
C HIS A 370 7.43 10.31 -12.58
N ASP A 371 6.30 9.61 -12.48
CA ASP A 371 5.49 9.47 -11.28
C ASP A 371 5.45 8.02 -10.76
N PHE A 372 6.59 7.33 -10.85
CA PHE A 372 6.67 5.89 -10.61
C PHE A 372 7.74 5.49 -9.59
N SER A 373 8.22 6.47 -8.82
CA SER A 373 9.15 6.20 -7.73
C SER A 373 8.38 5.63 -6.55
N GLN A 374 8.89 4.55 -5.95
CA GLN A 374 8.24 3.80 -4.89
C GLN A 374 9.24 3.42 -3.81
N VAL A 375 8.81 3.48 -2.55
CA VAL A 375 9.51 2.90 -1.41
C VAL A 375 8.62 1.82 -0.81
N VAL A 376 9.12 0.59 -0.80
CA VAL A 376 8.40 -0.57 -0.26
C VAL A 376 9.15 -1.07 0.98
N LEU A 377 8.41 -1.32 2.07
CA LEU A 377 8.98 -2.00 3.24
C LEU A 377 9.43 -3.40 2.85
N TYR A 378 10.67 -3.74 3.16
CA TYR A 378 11.26 -5.03 2.84
C TYR A 378 11.78 -5.71 4.09
N LYS A 379 11.20 -6.86 4.43
CA LYS A 379 11.70 -7.72 5.52
C LYS A 379 12.44 -8.88 4.88
N LYS A 380 13.76 -8.89 5.04
CA LYS A 380 14.62 -9.94 4.49
C LYS A 380 14.15 -11.31 4.99
N ASN A 381 13.97 -12.26 4.08
CA ASN A 381 13.66 -13.64 4.38
C ASN A 381 14.44 -14.55 3.41
N ILE A 382 14.96 -15.67 3.92
CA ILE A 382 15.74 -16.64 3.13
C ILE A 382 14.97 -17.91 2.82
N LEU A 383 13.68 -17.98 3.18
CA LEU A 383 12.81 -19.09 2.83
C LEU A 383 12.53 -19.09 1.32
N PRO A 384 12.40 -20.29 0.71
CA PRO A 384 12.16 -20.42 -0.72
C PRO A 384 10.75 -19.97 -1.12
N ILE A 385 10.62 -19.52 -2.37
CA ILE A 385 9.34 -19.16 -3.00
C ILE A 385 8.56 -20.46 -3.27
N GLY A 386 7.45 -20.64 -2.53
CA GLY A 386 6.64 -21.87 -2.59
C GLY A 386 6.86 -22.85 -1.44
N GLY A 387 7.65 -22.49 -0.43
CA GLY A 387 7.88 -23.30 0.77
C GLY A 387 8.91 -24.42 0.57
N ILE A 388 9.17 -25.18 1.63
CA ILE A 388 10.07 -26.33 1.57
C ILE A 388 9.36 -27.43 0.78
N LYS A 389 9.91 -27.84 -0.36
CA LYS A 389 9.48 -29.05 -1.06
C LYS A 389 9.81 -30.25 -0.15
N GLU A 390 8.79 -30.85 0.46
CA GLU A 390 8.92 -32.14 1.18
C GLU A 390 9.15 -33.31 0.24
#